data_AF-A0A932DEI8-F1
#
_entry.id   AF-A0A932DEI8-F1
#
_cell.length_a   1.000
_cell.length_b   1.000
_cell.length_c   1.000
_cell.angle_alpha   90.00
_cell.angle_beta   90.00
_cell.angle_gamma   90.00
#
_symmetry.space_group_name_H-M   'P 1'
#
loop_
_entity.id
_entity.type
_entity.pdbx_description
1 polymer ?
#
loop_
_entity_poly.entity_id
_entity_poly.type
_entity_poly.pdbx_seq_one_letter_code
_entity_poly.pdbx_strand_id
1 'polypeptide(L)'
;MTEPSTASVYEVAPGRVAQLMAATEGGEGGWQPEELDAILRHQLAAPLDWEATRAPRELAPASATACPAAATINTLDDLFHHPCPPVELLRLAKDFAKANREHPSGALPPAVATVVYFASIVAARARLGARITSLDDDAVRAGCEWVLAQSWVDGRTRELFGAAKRLLDMG
;
A
#
# COMPACT_ATOMS: atom_id res chain seq x y z
N MET A 1 22.90 37.66 7.45
CA MET A 1 21.50 37.34 7.13
C MET A 1 21.58 36.06 6.33
N THR A 2 21.46 34.93 7.02
CA THR A 2 21.89 33.61 6.52
C THR A 2 20.64 32.77 6.35
N GLU A 3 20.35 32.37 5.11
CA GLU A 3 19.25 31.48 4.76
C GLU A 3 19.48 30.08 5.37
N PRO A 4 18.45 29.41 5.94
CA PRO A 4 18.58 28.02 6.33
C PRO A 4 18.48 27.10 5.11
N SER A 5 19.54 26.29 4.97
CA SER A 5 19.76 25.21 4.02
C SER A 5 18.66 24.15 4.05
N THR A 6 18.04 23.92 2.89
CA THR A 6 17.20 22.77 2.58
C THR A 6 18.09 21.55 2.33
N ALA A 7 18.33 20.75 3.37
CA ALA A 7 18.98 19.46 3.20
C ALA A 7 18.36 18.38 4.10
N SER A 8 17.89 17.34 3.40
CA SER A 8 17.74 15.95 3.85
C SER A 8 16.48 15.58 4.66
N VAL A 9 15.44 15.17 3.93
CA VAL A 9 14.26 14.47 4.46
C VAL A 9 14.09 13.13 3.74
N TYR A 10 15.14 12.34 3.51
CA TYR A 10 14.97 10.97 2.98
C TYR A 10 16.07 10.01 3.45
N GLU A 11 16.11 9.74 4.75
CA GLU A 11 16.75 8.52 5.23
C GLU A 11 15.91 7.94 6.37
N VAL A 12 15.04 7.00 6.04
CA VAL A 12 14.21 6.31 7.02
C VAL A 12 14.96 5.07 7.48
N ALA A 13 15.64 5.17 8.63
CA ALA A 13 16.37 4.06 9.22
C ALA A 13 15.43 2.88 9.54
N PRO A 14 15.88 1.61 9.36
CA PRO A 14 15.04 0.41 9.55
C PRO A 14 14.46 0.29 10.97
N GLY A 15 15.13 0.85 11.99
CA GLY A 15 14.63 0.88 13.36
C GLY A 15 13.34 1.71 13.55
N ARG A 16 13.07 2.72 12.70
CA ARG A 16 11.80 3.46 12.75
C ARG A 16 10.62 2.64 12.23
N VAL A 17 10.86 1.67 11.36
CA VAL A 17 9.80 0.75 10.90
C VAL A 17 9.40 -0.15 12.07
N ALA A 18 10.37 -0.78 12.74
CA ALA A 18 10.10 -1.61 13.92
C ALA A 18 9.41 -0.82 15.07
N GLN A 19 9.83 0.42 15.33
CA GLN A 19 9.15 1.27 16.32
C GLN A 19 7.73 1.68 15.90
N LEU A 20 7.48 1.84 14.60
CA LEU A 20 6.15 2.14 14.10
C LEU A 20 5.23 0.90 14.12
N MET A 21 5.79 -0.28 13.91
CA MET A 21 5.06 -1.54 14.12
C MET A 21 4.75 -1.74 15.61
N ALA A 22 5.72 -1.49 16.49
CA ALA A 22 5.54 -1.56 17.94
C ALA A 22 4.55 -0.51 18.49
N ALA A 23 4.46 0.67 17.85
CA ALA A 23 3.45 1.67 18.19
C ALA A 23 2.01 1.22 17.84
N THR A 24 1.84 0.24 16.95
CA THR A 24 0.51 -0.35 16.66
C THR A 24 0.12 -1.48 17.61
N GLU A 25 1.06 -1.99 18.41
CA GLU A 25 0.82 -3.10 19.35
C GLU A 25 0.17 -2.64 20.67
N GLY A 26 -0.04 -1.34 20.84
CA GLY A 26 -0.61 -0.72 22.04
C GLY A 26 -1.65 0.36 21.71
N GLY A 27 -2.78 -0.03 21.11
CA GLY A 27 -4.05 0.67 21.22
C GLY A 27 -4.05 2.19 21.04
N GLU A 28 -3.71 2.70 19.87
CA GLU A 28 -4.01 4.09 19.51
C GLU A 28 -5.24 4.14 18.60
N GLY A 29 -6.42 4.23 19.23
CA GLY A 29 -7.66 4.60 18.53
C GLY A 29 -8.94 3.83 18.87
N GLY A 30 -9.00 2.92 19.85
CA GLY A 30 -10.26 2.34 20.34
C GLY A 30 -11.12 1.52 19.35
N TRP A 31 -10.75 1.47 18.07
CA TRP A 31 -11.48 0.77 17.02
C TRP A 31 -11.47 -0.73 17.26
N GLN A 32 -12.66 -1.33 17.26
CA GLN A 32 -12.82 -2.77 17.32
C GLN A 32 -12.44 -3.42 15.98
N PRO A 33 -12.03 -4.70 15.98
CA PRO A 33 -11.71 -5.43 14.75
C PRO A 33 -12.80 -5.32 13.68
N GLU A 34 -14.07 -5.37 14.07
CA GLU A 34 -15.21 -5.28 13.15
C GLU A 34 -15.32 -3.89 12.50
N GLU A 35 -14.93 -2.84 13.21
CA GLU A 35 -14.89 -1.48 12.67
C GLU A 35 -13.74 -1.32 11.69
N LEU A 36 -12.56 -1.87 11.99
CA LEU A 36 -11.42 -1.88 11.09
C LEU A 36 -11.72 -2.65 9.80
N ASP A 37 -12.35 -3.82 9.91
CA ASP A 37 -12.84 -4.61 8.78
C ASP A 37 -13.84 -3.80 7.94
N ALA A 38 -14.85 -3.18 8.57
CA ALA A 38 -15.84 -2.38 7.87
C ALA A 38 -15.21 -1.19 7.13
N ILE A 39 -14.27 -0.49 7.77
CA ILE A 39 -13.57 0.65 7.16
C ILE A 39 -12.67 0.16 6.02
N LEU A 40 -11.89 -0.90 6.21
CA LEU A 40 -11.04 -1.45 5.15
C LEU A 40 -11.90 -1.88 3.95
N ARG A 41 -12.97 -2.65 4.17
CA ARG A 41 -13.90 -3.06 3.11
C ARG A 41 -14.49 -1.86 2.36
N HIS A 42 -14.88 -0.82 3.10
CA HIS A 42 -15.38 0.40 2.48
C HIS A 42 -14.31 1.07 1.60
N GLN A 43 -13.08 1.21 2.10
CA GLN A 43 -11.98 1.81 1.31
C GLN A 43 -11.62 0.98 0.07
N LEU A 44 -11.62 -0.35 0.21
CA LEU A 44 -11.33 -1.27 -0.89
C LEU A 44 -12.41 -1.21 -1.98
N ALA A 45 -13.67 -1.01 -1.61
CA ALA A 45 -14.81 -0.95 -2.53
C ALA A 45 -15.18 0.48 -2.98
N ALA A 46 -14.59 1.51 -2.37
CA ALA A 46 -14.90 2.89 -2.70
C ALA A 46 -14.50 3.19 -4.16
N PRO A 47 -15.38 3.86 -4.93
CA PRO A 47 -15.03 4.32 -6.26
C PRO A 47 -13.80 5.24 -6.21
N LEU A 48 -12.80 4.93 -7.03
CA LEU A 48 -11.65 5.81 -7.24
C LEU A 48 -12.10 6.97 -8.13
N ASP A 49 -12.05 8.20 -7.59
CA ASP A 49 -12.28 9.40 -8.39
C ASP A 49 -11.08 9.72 -9.30
N TRP A 50 -11.00 8.97 -10.39
CA TRP A 50 -10.10 9.07 -11.53
C TRP A 50 -10.13 10.36 -12.36
N GLU A 51 -11.06 11.31 -12.16
CA GLU A 51 -11.01 12.57 -12.93
C GLU A 51 -9.76 13.40 -12.58
N ALA A 52 -9.21 13.24 -11.38
CA ALA A 52 -7.93 13.82 -10.97
C ALA A 52 -6.69 13.10 -11.54
N THR A 53 -6.83 11.89 -12.10
CA THR A 53 -5.72 11.02 -12.50
C THR A 53 -5.74 10.63 -13.98
N ARG A 54 -6.47 11.36 -14.84
CA ARG A 54 -6.35 11.19 -16.30
C ARG A 54 -4.95 11.59 -16.78
N ALA A 55 -3.98 10.70 -16.56
CA ALA A 55 -2.85 10.58 -17.47
C ALA A 55 -3.39 10.09 -18.82
N PRO A 56 -2.83 10.56 -19.96
CA PRO A 56 -3.28 10.13 -21.28
C PRO A 56 -3.21 8.61 -21.37
N ARG A 57 -4.20 8.03 -22.07
CA ARG A 57 -4.26 6.62 -22.47
C ARG A 57 -3.17 6.26 -23.48
N GLU A 58 -1.93 6.66 -23.24
CA GLU A 58 -0.78 6.47 -24.14
C GLU A 58 0.54 6.38 -23.36
N LEU A 59 0.69 5.41 -22.47
CA LEU A 59 2.01 5.01 -21.97
C LEU A 59 2.05 3.49 -21.79
N ALA A 60 2.13 2.77 -22.90
CA ALA A 60 2.71 1.43 -22.91
C ALA A 60 4.06 1.51 -23.63
N PRO A 61 5.21 1.33 -22.95
CA PRO A 61 6.44 0.98 -23.66
C PRO A 61 6.25 -0.38 -24.34
N ALA A 62 6.83 -0.54 -25.53
CA ALA A 62 6.66 -1.67 -26.45
C ALA A 62 7.25 -3.02 -25.97
N SER A 63 7.29 -3.26 -24.66
CA SER A 63 7.82 -4.49 -24.05
C SER A 63 7.02 -4.91 -22.82
N ALA A 64 5.68 -4.91 -22.94
CA ALA A 64 4.80 -5.59 -21.99
C ALA A 64 4.26 -6.88 -22.63
N THR A 65 4.78 -8.01 -22.18
CA THR A 65 4.17 -9.34 -22.38
C THR A 65 2.67 -9.22 -22.08
N ALA A 66 1.85 -9.62 -23.04
CA ALA A 66 0.42 -9.30 -23.15
C ALA A 66 -0.35 -9.33 -21.82
N CYS A 67 -0.55 -8.16 -21.21
CA CYS A 67 -1.53 -7.98 -20.15
C CYS A 67 -2.93 -8.09 -20.76
N PRO A 68 -3.83 -8.96 -20.23
CA PRO A 68 -5.20 -8.99 -20.70
C PRO A 68 -5.87 -7.64 -20.43
N ALA A 69 -6.12 -6.88 -21.49
CA ALA A 69 -6.47 -5.46 -21.48
C ALA A 69 -7.92 -5.16 -21.04
N ALA A 70 -8.53 -5.99 -20.20
CA ALA A 70 -9.98 -5.99 -20.01
C ALA A 70 -10.48 -5.71 -18.59
N ALA A 71 -9.65 -5.77 -17.55
CA ALA A 71 -10.11 -5.48 -16.21
C ALA A 71 -10.13 -3.95 -15.98
N THR A 72 -11.32 -3.39 -15.86
CA THR A 72 -11.49 -1.98 -15.47
C THR A 72 -11.08 -1.82 -14.02
N ILE A 73 -10.34 -0.75 -13.72
CA ILE A 73 -9.93 -0.40 -12.36
C ILE A 73 -10.85 0.72 -11.90
N ASN A 74 -11.81 0.40 -11.03
CA ASN A 74 -12.75 1.38 -10.48
C ASN A 74 -12.56 1.56 -8.97
N THR A 75 -11.87 0.64 -8.31
CA THR A 75 -11.68 0.60 -6.86
C THR A 75 -10.24 0.26 -6.49
N LEU A 76 -9.85 0.44 -5.22
CA LEU A 76 -8.56 -0.03 -4.72
C LEU A 76 -8.45 -1.56 -4.79
N ASP A 77 -9.56 -2.27 -4.57
CA ASP A 77 -9.59 -3.72 -4.71
C ASP A 77 -9.29 -4.17 -6.15
N ASP A 78 -9.87 -3.50 -7.15
CA ASP A 78 -9.56 -3.74 -8.56
C ASP A 78 -8.08 -3.48 -8.83
N LEU A 79 -7.55 -2.37 -8.32
CA LEU A 79 -6.16 -1.96 -8.52
C LEU A 79 -5.18 -2.99 -7.96
N PHE A 80 -5.37 -3.46 -6.72
CA PHE A 80 -4.43 -4.38 -6.06
C PHE A 80 -4.47 -5.79 -6.66
N HIS A 81 -5.61 -6.18 -7.24
CA HIS A 81 -5.79 -7.50 -7.85
C HIS A 81 -5.64 -7.50 -9.37
N HIS A 82 -5.47 -6.33 -10.00
CA HIS A 82 -5.24 -6.25 -11.43
C HIS A 82 -3.99 -7.06 -11.80
N PRO A 83 -4.01 -7.87 -12.88
CA PRO A 83 -2.83 -8.66 -13.28
C PRO A 83 -1.66 -7.78 -13.73
N CYS A 84 -1.93 -6.53 -14.08
CA CYS A 84 -0.99 -5.59 -14.67
C CYS A 84 -1.30 -4.15 -14.21
N PRO A 85 -1.24 -3.87 -12.89
CA PRO A 85 -1.75 -2.63 -12.34
C PRO A 85 -0.94 -1.43 -12.85
N PRO A 86 -1.56 -0.28 -13.16
CA PRO A 86 -0.81 0.94 -13.47
C PRO A 86 0.06 1.35 -12.28
N VAL A 87 1.38 1.35 -12.46
CA VAL A 87 2.33 1.62 -11.36
C VAL A 87 2.12 2.98 -10.72
N GLU A 88 1.72 3.99 -11.50
CA GLU A 88 1.44 5.33 -10.97
C GLU A 88 0.22 5.37 -10.05
N LEU A 89 -0.82 4.57 -10.33
CA LEU A 89 -1.96 4.44 -9.41
C LEU A 89 -1.56 3.75 -8.11
N LEU A 90 -0.67 2.75 -8.17
CA LEU A 90 -0.11 2.13 -6.96
C LEU A 90 0.73 3.13 -6.15
N ARG A 91 1.48 4.02 -6.80
CA ARG A 91 2.22 5.09 -6.11
C ARG A 91 1.26 6.06 -5.42
N LEU A 92 0.21 6.50 -6.11
CA LEU A 92 -0.81 7.38 -5.54
C LEU A 92 -1.53 6.75 -4.34
N ALA A 93 -1.94 5.48 -4.45
CA ALA A 93 -2.57 4.75 -3.34
C ALA A 93 -1.63 4.62 -2.13
N LYS A 94 -0.35 4.30 -2.38
CA LYS A 94 0.69 4.23 -1.35
C LYS A 94 0.90 5.59 -0.66
N ASP A 95 1.00 6.68 -1.44
CA ASP A 95 1.27 8.02 -0.89
C ASP A 95 0.05 8.56 -0.13
N PHE A 96 -1.17 8.32 -0.60
CA PHE A 96 -2.40 8.59 0.14
C PHE A 96 -2.43 7.85 1.49
N ALA A 97 -2.13 6.56 1.48
CA ALA A 97 -2.09 5.75 2.69
C ALA A 97 -1.01 6.22 3.68
N LYS A 98 0.18 6.55 3.17
CA LYS A 98 1.27 7.11 3.97
C LYS A 98 0.85 8.44 4.63
N ALA A 99 0.23 9.35 3.88
CA ALA A 99 -0.23 10.63 4.40
C ALA A 99 -1.24 10.45 5.55
N ASN A 100 -2.21 9.52 5.39
CA ASN A 100 -3.17 9.20 6.44
C ASN A 100 -2.52 8.59 7.69
N ARG A 101 -1.50 7.74 7.52
CA ARG A 101 -0.79 7.12 8.65
C ARG A 101 0.05 8.12 9.44
N GLU A 102 0.59 9.14 8.78
CA GLU A 102 1.49 10.14 9.40
C GLU A 102 0.73 11.32 10.03
N HIS A 103 -0.56 11.48 9.76
CA HIS A 103 -1.37 12.58 10.27
C HIS A 103 -2.28 12.14 11.43
N PRO A 104 -2.22 12.80 12.61
CA PRO A 104 -3.09 12.49 13.76
C PRO A 104 -4.59 12.61 13.49
N SER A 105 -4.97 13.42 12.49
CA SER A 105 -6.35 13.61 12.02
C SER A 105 -6.56 13.06 10.62
N GLY A 106 -5.80 12.01 10.24
CA GLY A 106 -5.99 11.31 8.98
C GLY A 106 -7.42 10.80 8.81
N ALA A 107 -7.88 10.71 7.57
CA ALA A 107 -9.21 10.20 7.24
C ALA A 107 -9.36 8.70 7.53
N LEU A 108 -8.25 7.98 7.71
CA LEU A 108 -8.22 6.55 7.99
C LEU A 108 -7.61 6.25 9.36
N PRO A 109 -8.14 5.23 10.07
CA PRO A 109 -7.42 4.63 11.17
C PRO A 109 -6.00 4.19 10.73
N PRO A 110 -4.96 4.38 11.55
CA PRO A 110 -3.58 4.04 11.18
C PRO A 110 -3.40 2.59 10.72
N ALA A 111 -4.15 1.65 11.31
CA ALA A 111 -4.13 0.24 10.93
C ALA A 111 -4.64 0.01 9.50
N VAL A 112 -5.76 0.62 9.12
CA VAL A 112 -6.31 0.53 7.75
C VAL A 112 -5.37 1.20 6.75
N ALA A 113 -4.85 2.39 7.07
CA ALA A 113 -3.86 3.07 6.25
C ALA A 113 -2.61 2.19 6.02
N THR A 114 -2.18 1.45 7.04
CA THR A 114 -1.04 0.53 6.93
C THR A 114 -1.32 -0.63 5.97
N VAL A 115 -2.51 -1.22 6.00
CA VAL A 115 -2.91 -2.26 5.04
C VAL A 115 -2.88 -1.73 3.61
N VAL A 116 -3.48 -0.57 3.34
CA VAL A 116 -3.51 0.04 2.00
C VAL A 116 -2.10 0.40 1.51
N TYR A 117 -1.25 0.90 2.40
CA TYR A 117 0.15 1.22 2.11
C TYR A 117 0.93 -0.01 1.65
N PHE A 118 0.89 -1.09 2.43
CA PHE A 118 1.61 -2.29 2.06
C PHE A 118 0.96 -3.03 0.88
N ALA A 119 -0.38 -3.01 0.74
CA ALA A 119 -1.09 -3.60 -0.40
C ALA A 119 -0.60 -3.02 -1.73
N SER A 120 -0.41 -1.70 -1.77
CA SER A 120 0.15 -0.99 -2.92
C SER A 120 1.57 -1.45 -3.27
N ILE A 121 2.42 -1.63 -2.26
CA ILE A 121 3.82 -2.08 -2.42
C ILE A 121 3.87 -3.52 -2.92
N VAL A 122 3.13 -4.42 -2.27
CA VAL A 122 3.16 -5.85 -2.60
C VAL A 122 2.52 -6.13 -3.97
N ALA A 123 1.49 -5.38 -4.36
CA ALA A 123 0.93 -5.45 -5.70
C ALA A 123 1.96 -5.04 -6.78
N ALA A 124 2.71 -3.95 -6.55
CA ALA A 124 3.77 -3.52 -7.47
C ALA A 124 4.87 -4.58 -7.60
N ARG A 125 5.31 -5.14 -6.47
CA ARG A 125 6.37 -6.16 -6.43
C ARG A 125 5.93 -7.45 -7.09
N ALA A 126 4.75 -7.97 -6.74
CA ALA A 126 4.26 -9.26 -7.19
C ALA A 126 3.80 -9.28 -8.65
N ARG A 127 3.23 -8.17 -9.15
CA ARG A 127 2.66 -8.11 -10.50
C ARG A 127 3.62 -7.53 -11.53
N LEU A 128 4.45 -6.55 -11.13
CA LEU A 128 5.31 -5.80 -12.05
C LEU A 128 6.81 -6.03 -11.81
N GLY A 129 7.19 -6.68 -10.69
CA GLY A 129 8.59 -6.73 -10.24
C GLY A 129 9.13 -5.35 -9.82
N ALA A 130 8.27 -4.33 -9.73
CA ALA A 130 8.67 -2.94 -9.53
C ALA A 130 8.83 -2.60 -8.05
N ARG A 131 9.82 -1.76 -7.73
CA ARG A 131 10.02 -1.21 -6.40
C ARG A 131 9.52 0.23 -6.34
N ILE A 132 8.44 0.47 -5.59
CA ILE A 132 7.82 1.79 -5.41
C ILE A 132 8.05 2.39 -4.00
N THR A 133 8.91 1.74 -3.21
CA THR A 133 9.23 2.08 -1.83
C THR A 133 10.74 2.00 -1.59
N SER A 134 11.24 2.77 -0.62
CA SER A 134 12.62 2.68 -0.14
C SER A 134 12.81 1.57 0.90
N LEU A 135 11.73 0.95 1.39
CA LEU A 135 11.80 -0.18 2.32
C LEU A 135 12.54 -1.35 1.68
N ASP A 136 13.38 -2.03 2.46
CA ASP A 136 14.00 -3.30 2.09
C ASP A 136 13.03 -4.47 2.17
N ASP A 137 13.46 -5.61 1.61
CA ASP A 137 12.60 -6.79 1.49
C ASP A 137 12.24 -7.36 2.87
N ASP A 138 13.10 -7.16 3.89
CA ASP A 138 12.84 -7.53 5.29
C ASP A 138 11.74 -6.67 5.91
N ALA A 139 11.78 -5.34 5.72
CA ALA A 139 10.73 -4.44 6.18
C ALA A 139 9.39 -4.70 5.47
N VAL A 140 9.41 -5.05 4.19
CA VAL A 140 8.19 -5.45 3.46
C VAL A 140 7.67 -6.79 4.00
N ARG A 141 8.55 -7.76 4.29
CA ARG A 141 8.15 -9.04 4.88
C ARG A 141 7.50 -8.86 6.26
N ALA A 142 8.09 -8.05 7.12
CA ALA A 142 7.51 -7.71 8.43
C ALA A 142 6.13 -7.05 8.28
N GLY A 143 5.97 -6.17 7.28
CA GLY A 143 4.66 -5.59 6.94
C GLY A 143 3.63 -6.66 6.52
N CYS A 144 4.02 -7.60 5.66
CA CYS A 144 3.16 -8.72 5.27
C CYS A 144 2.75 -9.58 6.48
N GLU A 145 3.68 -9.90 7.36
CA GLU A 145 3.42 -10.69 8.56
C GLU A 145 2.44 -9.99 9.50
N TRP A 146 2.61 -8.69 9.71
CA TRP A 146 1.68 -7.90 10.51
C TRP A 146 0.28 -7.89 9.90
N VAL A 147 0.13 -7.68 8.58
CA VAL A 147 -1.19 -7.71 7.92
C VAL A 147 -1.83 -9.09 8.04
N LEU A 148 -1.04 -10.16 7.86
CA LEU A 148 -1.51 -11.53 8.00
C LEU A 148 -1.85 -11.91 9.46
N ALA A 149 -1.33 -11.20 10.45
CA ALA A 149 -1.69 -11.39 11.86
C ALA A 149 -3.04 -10.74 12.21
N GLN A 150 -3.54 -9.81 11.40
CA GLN A 150 -4.81 -9.13 11.66
C GLN A 150 -6.02 -10.03 11.36
N SER A 151 -6.87 -10.27 12.36
CA SER A 151 -8.09 -11.09 12.22
C SER A 151 -9.18 -10.42 11.39
N TRP A 152 -9.14 -9.09 11.29
CA TRP A 152 -10.12 -8.25 10.59
C TRP A 152 -9.80 -8.02 9.11
N VAL A 153 -8.67 -8.53 8.60
CA VAL A 153 -8.33 -8.43 7.18
C VAL A 153 -8.97 -9.58 6.42
N ASP A 154 -9.68 -9.27 5.34
CA ASP A 154 -10.44 -10.24 4.55
C ASP A 154 -9.56 -11.26 3.82
N GLY A 155 -10.15 -12.38 3.41
CA GLY A 155 -9.43 -13.49 2.77
C GLY A 155 -8.71 -13.11 1.48
N ARG A 156 -9.30 -12.26 0.65
CA ARG A 156 -8.74 -11.87 -0.65
C ARG A 156 -7.52 -10.97 -0.45
N THR A 157 -7.61 -10.01 0.45
CA THR A 157 -6.47 -9.20 0.86
C THR A 157 -5.37 -10.10 1.45
N ARG A 158 -5.70 -11.05 2.35
CA ARG A 158 -4.71 -11.99 2.90
C ARG A 158 -4.02 -12.83 1.81
N GLU A 159 -4.73 -13.25 0.78
CA GLU A 159 -4.16 -14.00 -0.35
C GLU A 159 -3.10 -13.18 -1.10
N LEU A 160 -3.36 -11.89 -1.36
CA LEU A 160 -2.39 -10.97 -1.97
C LEU A 160 -1.09 -10.93 -1.15
N PHE A 161 -1.20 -10.71 0.17
CA PHE A 161 -0.05 -10.64 1.06
C PHE A 161 0.68 -11.97 1.22
N GLY A 162 -0.06 -13.09 1.28
CA GLY A 162 0.53 -14.43 1.35
C GLY A 162 1.25 -14.82 0.06
N ALA A 163 0.76 -14.41 -1.10
CA ALA A 163 1.46 -14.59 -2.37
C ALA A 163 2.74 -13.74 -2.42
N ALA A 164 2.66 -12.47 -2.03
CA ALA A 164 3.81 -11.59 -2.02
C ALA A 164 4.91 -12.02 -1.03
N LYS A 165 4.53 -12.44 0.19
CA LYS A 165 5.48 -12.97 1.18
C LYS A 165 6.25 -14.17 0.63
N ARG A 166 5.56 -15.12 0.00
CA ARG A 166 6.21 -16.28 -0.65
C ARG A 166 7.22 -15.87 -1.73
N LEU A 167 6.90 -14.85 -2.54
CA LEU A 167 7.85 -14.32 -3.54
C LEU A 167 9.09 -13.71 -2.88
N LEU A 168 8.91 -12.97 -1.79
CA LEU A 168 10.03 -12.37 -1.02
C LEU A 168 10.85 -13.41 -0.25
N ASP A 169 10.27 -14.56 0.07
CA ASP A 169 10.99 -15.67 0.73
C ASP A 169 11.82 -16.51 -0.27
N MET A 170 11.58 -16.35 -1.58
CA MET A 170 12.25 -17.08 -2.66
C MET A 170 13.35 -16.29 -3.38
N GLY A 171 13.44 -14.97 -3.15
CA GLY A 171 14.44 -14.07 -3.75
C GLY A 171 15.57 -13.75 -2.78
#